data_AF-A0A6I9M9B4-F1
#
_entry.id   AF-A0A6I9M9B4-F1
#
_cell.length_a   1.000
_cell.length_b   1.000
_cell.length_c   1.000
_cell.angle_alpha   90.00
_cell.angle_beta   90.00
_cell.angle_gamma   90.00
#
_symmetry.space_group_name_H-M   'P 1'
#
loop_
_entity.id
_entity.type
_entity.pdbx_description
1 polymer ?
#
loop_
_entity_poly.entity_id
_entity_poly.type
_entity_poly.pdbx_seq_one_letter_code
_entity_poly.pdbx_strand_id
1 'polypeptide(L)'
;SGYLHYQLGLCYHRQVMQLRTSTDKAAQRQAAQQAVLEFQEIVKLRPRFEMAYVCMAEVQAETGQHEEAEANFQKALNMKELYRNLECHKEQDIHLRYGRYQHFHRKSEDEAITHYLIGLKLNKKNFVWRNILGRLERMVTRRARLHVRIVESYCLLGFIHKLKGDKESALHYYELALQLTREVNRQF
;
A
#
# COMPACT_ATOMS: atom_id res chain seq x y z
N SER A 1 2.95 -13.70 -26.48
CA SER A 1 3.50 -12.32 -26.33
C SER A 1 3.28 -11.87 -24.89
N GLY A 2 4.26 -11.19 -24.27
CA GLY A 2 4.16 -10.77 -22.86
C GLY A 2 2.95 -9.87 -22.56
N TYR A 3 2.44 -9.14 -23.56
CA TYR A 3 1.19 -8.38 -23.40
C TYR A 3 -0.02 -9.27 -23.16
N LEU A 4 -0.14 -10.39 -23.89
CA LEU A 4 -1.26 -11.32 -23.75
C LEU A 4 -1.24 -11.99 -22.38
N HIS A 5 -0.08 -12.49 -21.95
CA HIS A 5 0.10 -13.05 -20.61
C HIS A 5 -0.27 -12.03 -19.52
N TYR A 6 0.08 -10.76 -19.70
CA TYR A 6 -0.35 -9.72 -18.77
C TYR A 6 -1.85 -9.54 -18.70
N GLN A 7 -2.55 -9.48 -19.84
CA GLN A 7 -4.01 -9.34 -19.84
C GLN A 7 -4.72 -10.56 -19.24
N LEU A 8 -4.25 -11.77 -19.54
CA LEU A 8 -4.77 -13.00 -18.94
C LEU A 8 -4.51 -13.05 -17.43
N GLY A 9 -3.29 -12.74 -17.00
CA GLY A 9 -2.93 -12.65 -15.59
C GLY A 9 -3.80 -11.64 -14.83
N LEU A 10 -4.09 -10.48 -15.43
CA LEU A 10 -4.99 -9.48 -14.85
C LEU A 10 -6.45 -9.97 -14.76
N CYS A 11 -6.91 -10.76 -15.73
CA CYS A 11 -8.24 -11.36 -15.69
C CYS A 11 -8.36 -12.34 -14.51
N TYR A 12 -7.41 -13.27 -14.38
CA TYR A 12 -7.38 -14.22 -13.26
C TYR A 12 -7.15 -13.53 -11.91
N HIS A 13 -6.29 -12.51 -11.86
CA HIS A 13 -6.11 -11.66 -10.67
C HIS A 13 -7.45 -11.07 -10.22
N ARG A 14 -8.21 -10.47 -11.15
CA ARG A 14 -9.54 -9.92 -10.85
C ARG A 14 -10.50 -11.00 -10.35
N GLN A 15 -10.45 -12.20 -10.94
CA GLN A 15 -11.25 -13.33 -10.49
C GLN A 15 -10.90 -13.75 -9.05
N VAL A 16 -9.62 -13.81 -8.69
CA VAL A 16 -9.17 -14.07 -7.31
C VAL A 16 -9.73 -13.03 -6.35
N MET A 17 -9.66 -11.75 -6.72
CA MET A 17 -10.17 -10.64 -5.89
C MET A 17 -11.69 -10.70 -5.69
N GLN A 18 -12.44 -11.19 -6.68
CA GLN A 18 -13.88 -11.43 -6.56
C GLN A 18 -14.19 -12.62 -5.66
N LEU A 19 -13.36 -13.65 -5.70
CA LEU A 19 -13.54 -14.89 -4.93
C LEU A 19 -12.99 -14.83 -3.50
N ARG A 20 -12.35 -13.73 -3.08
CA ARG A 20 -11.73 -13.63 -1.75
C ARG A 20 -12.69 -13.90 -0.58
N THR A 21 -13.95 -13.46 -0.70
CA THR A 21 -15.01 -13.68 0.29
C THR A 21 -15.91 -14.86 -0.07
N SER A 22 -15.65 -15.56 -1.17
CA SER A 22 -16.41 -16.73 -1.59
C SER A 22 -16.08 -17.94 -0.71
N THR A 23 -17.07 -18.82 -0.55
CA THR A 23 -16.91 -20.16 0.05
C THR A 23 -16.18 -21.12 -0.88
N ASP A 24 -16.17 -20.86 -2.20
CA ASP A 24 -15.48 -21.67 -3.18
C ASP A 24 -13.96 -21.42 -3.18
N LYS A 25 -13.29 -22.02 -2.19
CA LYS A 25 -11.83 -21.97 -2.05
C LYS A 25 -11.08 -22.74 -3.14
N ALA A 26 -11.72 -23.72 -3.77
CA ALA A 26 -11.10 -24.48 -4.86
C ALA A 26 -10.96 -23.60 -6.11
N ALA A 27 -12.03 -22.92 -6.52
CA ALA A 27 -12.00 -21.98 -7.63
C ALA A 27 -11.05 -20.81 -7.36
N GLN A 28 -11.01 -20.29 -6.11
CA GLN A 28 -10.06 -19.24 -5.74
C GLN A 28 -8.60 -19.69 -5.94
N ARG A 29 -8.26 -20.90 -5.48
CA ARG A 29 -6.91 -21.46 -5.63
C ARG A 29 -6.56 -21.72 -7.10
N GLN A 30 -7.49 -22.25 -7.88
CA GLN A 30 -7.28 -22.49 -9.31
C GLN A 30 -7.02 -21.18 -10.06
N ALA A 31 -7.87 -20.16 -9.84
CA ALA A 31 -7.68 -18.84 -10.46
C ALA A 31 -6.35 -18.20 -10.01
N ALA A 32 -5.95 -18.37 -8.75
CA ALA A 32 -4.68 -17.87 -8.24
C ALA A 32 -3.48 -18.54 -8.91
N GLN A 33 -3.52 -19.86 -9.10
CA GLN A 33 -2.48 -20.59 -9.84
C GLN A 33 -2.35 -20.09 -11.27
N GLN A 34 -3.47 -19.92 -11.97
CA GLN A 34 -3.47 -19.38 -13.34
C GLN A 34 -2.90 -17.95 -13.39
N ALA A 35 -3.33 -17.08 -12.47
CA ALA A 35 -2.79 -15.72 -12.40
C ALA A 35 -1.27 -15.71 -12.21
N VAL A 36 -0.75 -16.51 -11.27
CA VAL A 36 0.69 -16.60 -10.99
C VAL A 36 1.45 -17.14 -12.19
N LEU A 37 0.95 -18.18 -12.87
CA LEU A 37 1.58 -18.73 -14.07
C LEU A 37 1.71 -17.69 -15.18
N GLU A 38 0.63 -16.95 -15.45
CA GLU A 38 0.64 -15.90 -16.47
C GLU A 38 1.63 -14.77 -16.13
N PHE A 39 1.69 -14.34 -14.86
CA PHE A 39 2.67 -13.35 -14.43
C PHE A 39 4.11 -13.88 -14.44
N GLN A 40 4.33 -15.16 -14.17
CA GLN A 40 5.65 -15.79 -14.29
C GLN A 40 6.16 -15.78 -15.74
N GLU A 41 5.29 -16.01 -16.73
CA GLU A 41 5.66 -15.87 -18.14
C GLU A 41 6.09 -14.44 -18.49
N ILE A 42 5.45 -13.44 -17.90
CA ILE A 42 5.88 -12.04 -18.06
C ILE A 42 7.25 -11.82 -17.44
N VAL A 43 7.50 -12.34 -16.24
CA VAL A 43 8.79 -12.21 -15.57
C VAL A 43 9.90 -12.92 -16.36
N LYS A 44 9.62 -14.06 -16.99
CA LYS A 44 10.57 -14.72 -17.91
C LYS A 44 10.90 -13.84 -19.11
N LEU A 45 9.88 -13.23 -19.74
CA LEU A 45 10.04 -12.40 -20.93
C LEU A 45 10.60 -11.00 -20.62
N ARG A 46 10.27 -10.44 -19.46
CA ARG A 46 10.60 -9.10 -18.98
C ARG A 46 10.88 -9.15 -17.47
N PRO A 47 12.11 -9.55 -17.07
CA PRO A 47 12.46 -9.72 -15.65
C PRO A 47 12.34 -8.46 -14.80
N ARG A 48 12.36 -7.28 -15.42
CA ARG A 48 12.24 -5.96 -14.79
C ARG A 48 10.84 -5.36 -14.89
N PHE A 49 9.80 -6.17 -15.06
CA PHE A 49 8.42 -5.70 -15.11
C PHE A 49 7.79 -5.74 -13.71
N GLU A 50 7.91 -4.63 -12.97
CA GLU A 50 7.61 -4.52 -11.54
C GLU A 50 6.15 -4.90 -11.23
N MET A 51 5.22 -4.51 -12.10
CA MET A 51 3.80 -4.78 -11.91
C MET A 51 3.43 -6.26 -11.96
N ALA A 52 4.20 -7.11 -12.64
CA ALA A 52 3.96 -8.56 -12.59
C ALA A 52 4.25 -9.12 -11.18
N TYR A 53 5.35 -8.69 -10.56
CA TYR A 53 5.67 -9.07 -9.18
C TYR A 53 4.62 -8.56 -8.19
N VAL A 54 4.17 -7.32 -8.35
CA VAL A 54 3.11 -6.74 -7.50
C VAL A 54 1.80 -7.53 -7.63
N CYS A 55 1.38 -7.87 -8.85
CA CYS A 55 0.17 -8.65 -9.06
C CYS A 55 0.30 -10.08 -8.53
N MET A 56 1.46 -10.72 -8.70
CA MET A 56 1.76 -12.01 -8.04
C MET A 56 1.65 -11.91 -6.52
N ALA A 57 2.25 -10.86 -5.93
CA ALA A 57 2.23 -10.67 -4.49
C ALA A 57 0.82 -10.53 -3.92
N GLU A 58 -0.06 -9.77 -4.60
CA GLU A 58 -1.46 -9.66 -4.19
C GLU A 58 -2.22 -10.98 -4.29
N VAL A 59 -2.02 -11.76 -5.36
CA VAL A 59 -2.65 -13.08 -5.51
C VAL A 59 -2.15 -14.07 -4.44
N GLN A 60 -0.86 -14.04 -4.16
CA GLN A 60 -0.23 -14.85 -3.12
C GLN A 60 -0.76 -14.46 -1.72
N ALA A 61 -0.90 -13.17 -1.45
CA ALA A 61 -1.49 -12.68 -0.21
C ALA A 61 -2.94 -13.16 0.00
N GLU A 62 -3.77 -13.16 -1.04
CA GLU A 62 -5.15 -13.66 -1.00
C GLU A 62 -5.25 -15.18 -0.82
N THR A 63 -4.18 -15.91 -1.10
CA THR A 63 -4.11 -17.37 -0.91
C THR A 63 -3.27 -17.80 0.31
N GLY A 64 -2.79 -16.85 1.11
CA GLY A 64 -2.03 -17.11 2.34
C GLY A 64 -0.52 -17.34 2.16
N GLN A 65 0.00 -17.19 0.95
CA GLN A 65 1.43 -17.30 0.61
C GLN A 65 2.15 -15.98 0.96
N HIS A 66 2.25 -15.67 2.25
CA HIS A 66 2.71 -14.37 2.74
C HIS A 66 4.21 -14.14 2.55
N GLU A 67 5.03 -15.20 2.61
CA GLU A 67 6.48 -15.09 2.43
C GLU A 67 6.81 -14.74 0.98
N GLU A 68 6.15 -15.39 0.03
CA GLU A 68 6.30 -15.12 -1.39
C GLU A 68 5.74 -13.76 -1.77
N ALA A 69 4.61 -13.37 -1.17
CA ALA A 69 4.02 -12.04 -1.37
C ALA A 69 4.99 -10.94 -0.93
N GLU A 70 5.56 -11.08 0.28
CA GLU A 70 6.56 -10.15 0.82
C GLU A 70 7.79 -10.06 -0.10
N ALA A 71 8.34 -11.20 -0.51
CA ALA A 71 9.49 -11.25 -1.40
C ALA A 71 9.22 -10.57 -2.75
N ASN A 72 8.02 -10.72 -3.30
CA ASN A 72 7.64 -10.11 -4.57
C ASN A 72 7.42 -8.58 -4.45
N PHE A 73 6.83 -8.10 -3.36
CA PHE A 73 6.75 -6.65 -3.10
C PHE A 73 8.13 -6.02 -2.96
N GLN A 74 9.04 -6.66 -2.22
CA GLN A 74 10.42 -6.18 -2.06
C GLN A 74 11.18 -6.19 -3.39
N LYS A 75 11.04 -7.24 -4.21
CA LYS A 75 11.61 -7.28 -5.57
C LYS A 75 11.11 -6.12 -6.43
N ALA A 76 9.80 -5.85 -6.43
CA ALA A 76 9.23 -4.74 -7.20
C ALA A 76 9.80 -3.38 -6.76
N LEU A 77 9.99 -3.17 -5.45
CA LEU A 77 10.59 -1.93 -4.93
C LEU A 77 12.08 -1.79 -5.25
N ASN A 78 12.84 -2.89 -5.27
CA ASN A 78 14.27 -2.86 -5.55
C ASN A 78 14.58 -2.60 -7.04
N MET A 79 13.64 -2.85 -7.94
CA MET A 79 13.80 -2.57 -9.38
C MET A 79 13.77 -1.06 -9.72
N LYS A 80 13.38 -0.22 -8.77
CA LYS A 80 13.22 1.24 -8.88
C LYS A 80 14.51 2.00 -9.21
N GLU A 81 15.70 1.43 -8.97
CA GLU A 81 16.96 2.18 -9.06
C GLU A 81 17.29 2.74 -10.46
N LEU A 82 16.60 2.30 -11.51
CA LEU A 82 16.88 2.71 -12.89
C LEU A 82 15.96 3.83 -13.44
N TYR A 83 14.81 4.12 -12.83
CA TYR A 83 13.79 5.03 -13.41
C TYR A 83 13.22 6.09 -12.46
N ARG A 84 13.94 6.39 -11.36
CA ARG A 84 13.51 7.20 -10.20
C ARG A 84 12.81 8.53 -10.52
N ASN A 85 13.00 9.11 -11.72
CA ASN A 85 12.37 10.37 -12.12
C ASN A 85 11.26 10.25 -13.18
N LEU A 86 11.17 9.13 -13.92
CA LEU A 86 10.28 9.02 -15.09
C LEU A 86 8.90 8.43 -14.74
N GLU A 87 8.84 7.53 -13.74
CA GLU A 87 7.64 6.71 -13.46
C GLU A 87 7.18 6.75 -12.00
N CYS A 88 7.30 7.90 -11.34
CA CYS A 88 6.87 8.08 -9.94
C CYS A 88 5.42 7.67 -9.64
N HIS A 89 4.53 7.61 -10.65
CA HIS A 89 3.16 7.11 -10.47
C HIS A 89 3.08 5.59 -10.24
N LYS A 90 3.98 4.81 -10.85
CA LYS A 90 4.06 3.36 -10.62
C LYS A 90 4.58 3.07 -9.23
N GLU A 91 5.61 3.80 -8.81
CA GLU A 91 6.16 3.67 -7.47
C GLU A 91 5.12 3.99 -6.37
N GLN A 92 4.32 5.04 -6.57
CA GLN A 92 3.17 5.31 -5.71
C GLN A 92 2.19 4.14 -5.67
N ASP A 93 1.91 3.50 -6.81
CA ASP A 93 0.98 2.37 -6.86
C ASP A 93 1.54 1.14 -6.14
N ILE A 94 2.84 0.86 -6.29
CA ILE A 94 3.53 -0.21 -5.55
C ILE A 94 3.39 0.03 -4.03
N HIS A 95 3.72 1.24 -3.56
CA HIS A 95 3.59 1.58 -2.14
C HIS A 95 2.13 1.54 -1.64
N LEU A 96 1.18 1.95 -2.46
CA LEU A 96 -0.24 1.86 -2.13
C LEU A 96 -0.68 0.39 -1.96
N ARG A 97 -0.30 -0.47 -2.89
CA ARG A 97 -0.67 -1.90 -2.88
C ARG A 97 0.03 -2.65 -1.76
N TYR A 98 1.31 -2.36 -1.52
CA TYR A 98 2.06 -2.97 -0.44
C TYR A 98 1.58 -2.50 0.94
N GLY A 99 1.27 -1.21 1.12
CA GLY A 99 0.65 -0.72 2.35
C GLY A 99 -0.71 -1.37 2.63
N ARG A 100 -1.51 -1.68 1.60
CA ARG A 100 -2.75 -2.47 1.76
C ARG A 100 -2.46 -3.89 2.20
N TYR A 101 -1.45 -4.52 1.60
CA TYR A 101 -1.02 -5.86 2.00
C TYR A 101 -0.64 -5.90 3.49
N GLN A 102 0.20 -4.96 3.93
CA GLN A 102 0.61 -4.85 5.32
C GLN A 102 -0.59 -4.68 6.25
N HIS A 103 -1.53 -3.80 5.89
CA HIS A 103 -2.72 -3.57 6.71
C HIS A 103 -3.67 -4.78 6.78
N PHE A 104 -4.03 -5.39 5.64
CA PHE A 104 -5.11 -6.39 5.58
C PHE A 104 -4.63 -7.82 5.82
N HIS A 105 -3.43 -8.17 5.36
CA HIS A 105 -2.92 -9.54 5.45
C HIS A 105 -1.94 -9.70 6.60
N ARG A 106 -1.04 -8.72 6.82
CA ARG A 106 -0.07 -8.76 7.93
C ARG A 106 -0.59 -8.13 9.21
N LYS A 107 -1.73 -7.42 9.15
CA LYS A 107 -2.32 -6.68 10.29
C LYS A 107 -1.37 -5.64 10.90
N SER A 108 -0.46 -5.13 10.06
CA SER A 108 0.61 -4.22 10.43
C SER A 108 0.26 -2.82 9.95
N GLU A 109 -0.33 -2.04 10.85
CA GLU A 109 -0.72 -0.67 10.52
C GLU A 109 0.49 0.28 10.43
N ASP A 110 1.54 0.08 11.23
CA ASP A 110 2.72 0.95 11.23
C ASP A 110 3.48 0.84 9.89
N GLU A 111 3.65 -0.37 9.38
CA GLU A 111 4.24 -0.64 8.07
C GLU A 111 3.33 -0.13 6.94
N ALA A 112 2.00 -0.25 7.09
CA ALA A 112 1.06 0.33 6.15
C ALA A 112 1.19 1.86 6.08
N ILE A 113 1.24 2.54 7.24
CA ILE A 113 1.48 3.98 7.35
C ILE A 113 2.81 4.34 6.69
N THR A 114 3.86 3.59 6.97
CA THR A 114 5.20 3.82 6.41
C THR A 114 5.17 3.82 4.88
N HIS A 115 4.57 2.80 4.25
CA HIS A 115 4.46 2.78 2.80
C HIS A 115 3.57 3.90 2.24
N TYR A 116 2.47 4.23 2.91
CA TYR A 116 1.64 5.36 2.50
C TYR A 116 2.40 6.69 2.56
N LEU A 117 3.18 6.94 3.61
CA LEU A 117 4.02 8.13 3.75
C LEU A 117 5.08 8.21 2.64
N ILE A 118 5.74 7.09 2.31
CA ILE A 118 6.71 7.04 1.21
C ILE A 118 6.04 7.40 -0.12
N GLY A 119 4.87 6.81 -0.42
CA GLY A 119 4.11 7.14 -1.62
C GLY A 119 3.67 8.61 -1.71
N LEU A 120 3.31 9.23 -0.58
CA LEU A 120 2.95 10.65 -0.54
C LEU A 120 4.16 11.58 -0.73
N LYS A 121 5.35 11.18 -0.26
CA LYS A 121 6.61 11.95 -0.35
C LYS A 121 7.07 12.19 -1.79
N LEU A 122 6.68 11.35 -2.74
CA LEU A 122 6.99 11.50 -4.17
C LEU A 122 6.33 12.74 -4.82
N ASN A 123 5.44 13.42 -4.10
CA ASN A 123 4.87 14.75 -4.37
C ASN A 123 4.22 14.98 -5.76
N LYS A 124 4.00 13.92 -6.55
CA LYS A 124 3.17 13.97 -7.76
C LYS A 124 1.72 13.71 -7.38
N LYS A 125 0.90 14.76 -7.36
CA LYS A 125 -0.54 14.72 -7.00
C LYS A 125 -1.40 14.10 -8.10
N ASN A 126 -1.25 12.80 -8.32
CA ASN A 126 -2.05 12.02 -9.26
C ASN A 126 -3.23 11.29 -8.56
N PHE A 127 -3.98 10.47 -9.29
CA PHE A 127 -5.07 9.68 -8.72
C PHE A 127 -4.62 8.73 -7.59
N VAL A 128 -3.48 8.04 -7.78
CA VAL A 128 -2.89 7.12 -6.78
C VAL A 128 -2.52 7.87 -5.51
N TRP A 129 -1.91 9.05 -5.62
CA TRP A 129 -1.57 9.92 -4.49
C TRP A 129 -2.81 10.29 -3.67
N ARG A 130 -3.91 10.68 -4.32
CA ARG A 130 -5.18 10.98 -3.62
C ARG A 130 -5.75 9.74 -2.92
N ASN A 131 -5.61 8.57 -3.54
CA ASN A 131 -6.05 7.31 -2.95
C ASN A 131 -5.22 6.94 -1.72
N ILE A 132 -3.89 7.09 -1.77
CA ILE A 132 -3.01 6.92 -0.62
C ILE A 132 -3.43 7.89 0.50
N LEU A 133 -3.60 9.17 0.19
CA LEU A 133 -3.97 10.20 1.18
C LEU A 133 -5.27 9.84 1.89
N GLY A 134 -6.32 9.49 1.14
CA GLY A 134 -7.62 9.12 1.72
C GLY A 134 -7.61 7.79 2.48
N ARG A 135 -6.66 6.88 2.20
CA ARG A 135 -6.46 5.66 3.00
C ARG A 135 -5.73 5.95 4.30
N LEU A 136 -4.65 6.72 4.23
CA LEU A 136 -3.88 7.14 5.41
C LEU A 136 -4.79 7.93 6.36
N GLU A 137 -5.57 8.88 5.84
CA GLU A 137 -6.48 9.69 6.64
C GLU A 137 -7.50 8.85 7.40
N ARG A 138 -8.18 7.90 6.75
CA ARG A 138 -9.15 7.03 7.42
C ARG A 138 -8.51 6.21 8.53
N MET A 139 -7.32 5.69 8.30
CA MET A 139 -6.59 4.87 9.27
C MET A 139 -6.13 5.69 10.47
N VAL A 140 -5.50 6.84 10.24
CA VAL A 140 -5.02 7.73 11.30
C VAL A 140 -6.17 8.35 12.09
N THR A 141 -7.27 8.74 11.41
CA THR A 141 -8.49 9.21 12.09
C THR A 141 -9.06 8.15 13.02
N ARG A 142 -9.06 6.87 12.60
CA ARG A 142 -9.46 5.76 13.48
C ARG A 142 -8.52 5.63 14.68
N ARG A 143 -7.20 5.68 14.48
CA ARG A 143 -6.22 5.62 15.58
C ARG A 143 -6.42 6.74 16.60
N ALA A 144 -6.61 7.97 16.13
CA ALA A 144 -6.88 9.13 16.98
C ALA A 144 -8.16 8.94 17.81
N ARG A 145 -9.26 8.46 17.20
CA ARG A 145 -10.53 8.18 17.90
C ARG A 145 -10.40 7.09 18.97
N LEU A 146 -9.52 6.11 18.74
CA LEU A 146 -9.25 5.02 19.68
C LEU A 146 -8.14 5.36 20.69
N HIS A 147 -7.63 6.59 20.68
CA HIS A 147 -6.50 7.04 21.51
C HIS A 147 -5.22 6.18 21.35
N VAL A 148 -5.07 5.50 20.21
CA VAL A 148 -3.88 4.70 19.91
C VAL A 148 -2.77 5.63 19.42
N ARG A 149 -1.65 5.68 20.16
CA ARG A 149 -0.50 6.57 19.88
C ARG A 149 -0.96 7.98 19.49
N ILE A 150 -1.71 8.62 20.40
CA ILE A 150 -2.47 9.84 20.11
C ILE A 150 -1.61 10.99 19.58
N VAL A 151 -0.40 11.17 20.12
CA VAL A 151 0.56 12.20 19.66
C VAL A 151 0.97 11.95 18.20
N GLU A 152 1.36 10.72 17.87
CA GLU A 152 1.72 10.33 16.50
C GLU A 152 0.52 10.52 15.56
N SER A 153 -0.67 10.11 15.99
CA SER A 153 -1.90 10.24 15.22
C SER A 153 -2.23 11.71 14.91
N TYR A 154 -2.10 12.61 15.88
CA TYR A 154 -2.28 14.06 15.66
C TYR A 154 -1.19 14.65 14.76
N CYS A 155 0.07 14.26 14.91
CA CYS A 155 1.13 14.66 13.98
C CYS A 155 0.81 14.23 12.54
N LEU A 156 0.31 13.01 12.34
CA LEU A 156 -0.07 12.49 11.03
C LEU A 156 -1.31 13.20 10.46
N LEU A 157 -2.32 13.52 11.27
CA LEU A 157 -3.47 14.33 10.83
C LEU A 157 -3.03 15.74 10.42
N GLY A 158 -2.18 16.39 11.21
CA GLY A 158 -1.60 17.68 10.86
C GLY A 158 -0.85 17.64 9.53
N PHE A 159 -0.11 16.56 9.27
CA PHE A 159 0.57 16.33 8.00
C PHE A 159 -0.41 16.17 6.83
N ILE A 160 -1.48 15.41 7.03
CA ILE A 160 -2.52 15.18 6.01
C ILE A 160 -3.24 16.49 5.63
N HIS A 161 -3.65 17.30 6.63
CA HIS A 161 -4.29 18.59 6.38
C HIS A 161 -3.32 19.56 5.67
N LYS A 162 -2.03 19.56 6.03
CA LYS A 162 -1.00 20.31 5.32
C LYS A 162 -0.90 19.90 3.85
N LEU A 163 -0.93 18.60 3.54
CA LEU A 163 -0.90 18.10 2.16
C LEU A 163 -2.16 18.49 1.35
N LYS A 164 -3.32 18.60 2.02
CA LYS A 164 -4.58 19.10 1.44
C LYS A 164 -4.56 20.62 1.20
N GLY A 165 -3.66 21.36 1.86
CA GLY A 165 -3.60 22.82 1.81
C GLY A 165 -4.40 23.52 2.91
N ASP A 166 -5.01 22.76 3.81
CA ASP A 166 -5.75 23.25 4.98
C ASP A 166 -4.76 23.54 6.12
N LYS A 167 -4.24 24.77 6.13
CA LYS A 167 -3.22 25.21 7.08
C LYS A 167 -3.76 25.36 8.50
N GLU A 168 -5.03 25.74 8.65
CA GLU A 168 -5.67 25.98 9.95
C GLU A 168 -5.81 24.66 10.71
N SER A 169 -6.43 23.64 10.10
CA SER A 169 -6.54 22.33 10.72
C SER A 169 -5.17 21.68 10.92
N ALA A 170 -4.22 21.90 10.00
CA ALA A 170 -2.87 21.39 10.17
C ALA A 170 -2.21 21.94 11.43
N LEU A 171 -2.28 23.26 11.63
CA LEU A 171 -1.74 23.93 12.81
C LEU A 171 -2.42 23.40 14.08
N HIS A 172 -3.75 23.32 14.08
CA HIS A 172 -4.52 22.82 15.21
C HIS A 172 -4.06 21.43 15.68
N TYR A 173 -3.91 20.47 14.76
CA TYR A 173 -3.46 19.12 15.13
C TYR A 173 -2.01 19.08 15.62
N TYR A 174 -1.12 19.91 15.07
CA TYR A 174 0.25 20.01 15.59
C TYR A 174 0.29 20.60 16.99
N GLU A 175 -0.55 21.60 17.28
CA GLU A 175 -0.68 22.18 18.62
C GLU A 175 -1.18 21.15 19.64
N LEU A 176 -2.21 20.36 19.29
CA LEU A 176 -2.70 19.27 20.13
C LEU A 176 -1.60 18.24 20.43
N ALA A 177 -0.82 17.84 19.42
CA ALA A 177 0.30 16.92 19.61
C ALA A 177 1.38 17.49 20.56
N LEU A 178 1.70 18.78 20.43
CA LEU A 178 2.67 19.47 21.28
C LEU A 178 2.19 19.62 22.73
N GLN A 179 0.91 19.94 22.94
CA GLN A 179 0.31 20.04 24.28
C GLN A 179 0.41 18.71 25.02
N LEU A 180 0.00 17.61 24.38
CA LEU A 180 0.09 16.27 24.96
C LEU A 180 1.53 15.86 25.28
N THR A 181 2.48 16.20 24.41
CA THR A 181 3.90 15.89 24.66
C THR A 181 4.44 16.65 25.87
N ARG A 182 4.04 17.91 26.05
CA ARG A 182 4.43 18.73 27.21
C ARG A 182 3.82 18.21 28.52
N GLU A 183 2.60 17.71 28.47
CA GLU A 183 1.93 17.11 29.63
C GLU A 183 2.62 15.82 30.06
N VAL A 184 2.95 14.93 29.11
CA VAL A 184 3.70 13.70 29.39
C VAL A 184 5.05 14.02 30.05
N ASN A 185 5.80 14.99 29.51
CA ASN A 185 7.11 15.37 30.05
C ASN A 185 7.07 16.06 31.43
N ARG A 186 5.90 16.52 31.90
CA ARG A 186 5.74 17.10 33.24
C ARG A 186 5.41 16.06 34.32
N GLN A 187 5.02 14.85 33.92
CA GLN A 187 4.65 13.74 34.82
C GLN A 187 5.83 12.82 35.15
N PHE A 188 7.00 13.09 34.58
CA PHE A 188 8.28 12.44 34.86
C PHE A 188 9.30 13.48 35.32
#